data_AF-A0A368FHT4-F1
#
_entry.id   AF-A0A368FHT4-F1
#
_cell.length_a   1.000
_cell.length_b   1.000
_cell.length_c   1.000
_cell.angle_alpha   90.00
_cell.angle_beta   90.00
_cell.angle_gamma   90.00
#
_symmetry.space_group_name_H-M   'P 1'
#
loop_
_entity.id
_entity.type
_entity.pdbx_description
1 polymer ?
#
loop_
_entity_poly.entity_id
_entity_poly.type
_entity_poly.pdbx_seq_one_letter_code
_entity_poly.pdbx_strand_id
1 'polypeptide(L)' 'MSDRDEQVPEEDCIPDYSKYDEDSVPPEERHDVKHTHPGRPDLDYDDTPVGPAPEE' A
#
# COMPACT_ATOMS: atom_id res chain seq x y z
N MET A 1 11.06 27.63 40.27
CA MET A 1 10.10 26.67 39.69
C MET A 1 10.91 25.83 38.72
N SER A 2 11.01 24.52 38.96
CA SER A 2 11.92 23.64 38.22
C SER A 2 11.30 23.22 36.89
N ASP A 3 11.97 23.58 35.79
CA ASP A 3 11.84 22.92 34.50
C ASP A 3 12.10 21.43 34.68
N ARG A 4 11.06 20.64 34.44
CA ARG A 4 11.16 19.20 34.29
C ARG A 4 10.59 18.90 32.92
N ASP A 5 11.43 19.11 31.90
CA ASP A 5 11.23 18.56 30.56
C ASP A 5 11.09 17.04 30.72
N GLU A 6 9.85 16.59 30.63
CA GLU A 6 9.46 15.20 30.62
C GLU A 6 9.92 14.61 29.28
N GLN A 7 11.15 14.09 29.24
CA GLN A 7 11.62 13.24 28.15
C GLN A 7 10.73 12.01 28.09
N VAL A 8 9.75 12.04 27.18
CA VAL A 8 9.01 10.86 26.74
C VAL A 8 10.04 9.87 26.19
N PRO A 9 10.10 8.63 26.69
CA PRO A 9 10.94 7.61 26.08
C PRO A 9 10.52 7.45 24.62
N GLU A 10 11.47 7.39 23.70
CA GLU A 10 11.24 6.89 22.34
C GLU A 10 10.93 5.39 22.46
N GLU A 11 9.74 5.06 22.96
CA GLU A 11 9.18 3.73 22.82
C GLU A 11 9.13 3.48 21.31
N ASP A 12 9.86 2.45 20.85
CA ASP A 12 9.76 1.94 19.49
C ASP A 12 8.28 1.94 19.09
N CYS A 13 7.89 2.93 18.30
CA CYS A 13 6.51 3.13 17.88
C CYS A 13 6.26 2.12 16.78
N ILE A 14 6.22 0.84 17.15
CA ILE A 14 5.91 -0.26 16.26
C ILE A 14 4.48 0.04 15.77
N PRO A 15 4.29 0.26 14.46
CA PRO A 15 2.97 0.53 13.94
C PRO A 15 2.07 -0.65 14.32
N ASP A 16 0.97 -0.35 15.00
CA ASP A 16 0.02 -1.38 15.38
C ASP A 16 -0.68 -1.90 14.12
N TYR A 17 -0.36 -3.12 13.70
CA TYR A 17 -0.99 -3.73 12.52
C TYR A 17 -2.27 -4.49 12.84
N SER A 18 -2.73 -4.51 14.10
CA SER A 18 -3.94 -5.24 14.51
C SER A 18 -5.23 -4.73 13.85
N LYS A 19 -5.21 -3.52 13.28
CA LYS A 19 -6.32 -2.95 12.51
C LYS A 19 -6.37 -3.37 11.03
N TYR A 20 -5.41 -4.18 10.56
CA TYR A 20 -5.36 -4.68 9.19
C TYR A 20 -5.63 -6.19 9.19
N ASP A 21 -6.88 -6.58 9.49
CA ASP A 21 -7.34 -7.97 9.39
C ASP A 21 -7.61 -8.36 7.92
N GLU A 22 -7.84 -9.66 7.64
CA GLU A 22 -8.17 -10.17 6.29
C GLU A 22 -9.40 -9.47 5.68
N ASP A 23 -10.32 -9.00 6.53
CA ASP A 23 -11.52 -8.25 6.16
C ASP A 23 -11.29 -6.73 6.03
N SER A 24 -10.07 -6.25 6.30
CA SER A 24 -9.66 -4.85 6.09
C SER A 24 -9.19 -4.58 4.66
N VAL A 25 -9.19 -5.59 3.80
CA VAL A 25 -9.02 -5.38 2.35
C VAL A 25 -10.24 -4.59 1.87
N PRO A 26 -10.06 -3.38 1.30
CA PRO A 26 -11.17 -2.65 0.72
C PRO A 26 -11.92 -3.57 -0.25
N PRO A 27 -13.27 -3.54 -0.25
CA PRO A 27 -14.03 -4.35 -1.20
C PRO A 27 -13.47 -4.11 -2.58
N GLU A 28 -13.27 -5.18 -3.37
CA GLU A 28 -12.74 -5.08 -4.74
C GLU A 28 -13.43 -3.93 -5.43
N GLU A 29 -12.68 -2.83 -5.59
CA GLU A 29 -13.20 -1.67 -6.28
C GLU A 29 -13.35 -2.19 -7.70
N ARG A 30 -14.60 -2.45 -8.10
CA ARG A 30 -14.96 -2.83 -9.48
C ARG A 30 -14.72 -1.63 -10.36
N HIS A 31 -13.45 -1.37 -10.52
CA HIS A 31 -12.92 -0.36 -11.36
C HIS A 31 -12.65 -1.09 -12.65
N ASP A 32 -13.52 -0.84 -13.61
CA ASP A 32 -13.14 -0.81 -15.02
C ASP A 32 -12.08 0.29 -15.26
N VAL A 33 -11.05 0.35 -14.41
CA VAL A 33 -9.86 1.18 -14.59
C VAL A 33 -9.20 0.57 -15.78
N LYS A 34 -9.38 1.28 -16.90
CA LYS A 34 -8.70 0.95 -18.13
C LYS A 34 -7.22 0.90 -17.79
N HIS A 35 -6.56 -0.16 -18.24
CA HIS A 35 -5.12 -0.31 -18.19
C HIS A 35 -4.37 0.73 -19.03
N THR A 36 -5.04 1.83 -19.41
CA THR A 36 -4.55 2.86 -20.30
C THR A 36 -4.37 4.18 -19.56
N HIS A 37 -3.22 4.82 -19.81
CA HIS A 37 -2.80 6.09 -19.26
C HIS A 37 -3.07 7.20 -20.29
N PRO A 38 -3.99 8.14 -20.01
CA PRO A 38 -4.32 9.21 -20.95
C PRO A 38 -3.08 10.01 -21.38
N GLY A 39 -2.84 10.09 -22.69
CA GLY A 39 -1.71 10.82 -23.26
C GLY A 39 -0.34 10.16 -23.10
N ARG A 40 -0.28 8.95 -22.50
CA ARG A 40 0.93 8.17 -22.28
C ARG A 40 0.73 6.68 -22.61
N PRO A 41 0.46 6.35 -23.89
CA PRO A 41 0.25 4.97 -24.31
C PRO A 41 1.49 4.08 -24.10
N ASP A 42 2.67 4.68 -23.88
CA ASP A 42 3.90 3.99 -23.48
C ASP A 42 3.81 3.32 -22.10
N LEU A 43 2.89 3.78 -21.25
CA LEU A 43 2.65 3.23 -19.92
C LEU A 43 1.42 2.33 -19.85
N ASP A 44 0.70 2.17 -20.95
CA ASP A 44 -0.46 1.28 -20.99
C ASP A 44 0.00 -0.15 -20.70
N TYR A 45 -0.70 -0.84 -19.79
CA TYR A 45 -0.45 -2.25 -19.59
C TYR A 45 -1.08 -3.03 -20.73
N ASP A 46 -0.32 -3.94 -21.33
CA ASP A 46 -0.88 -4.92 -22.24
C ASP A 46 -1.90 -5.79 -21.48
N ASP A 47 -3.09 -5.98 -22.04
CA ASP A 47 -4.12 -6.91 -21.50
C ASP A 47 -3.67 -8.39 -21.53
N THR A 48 -2.42 -8.66 -21.90
CA THR A 48 -1.82 -9.97 -21.71
C THR A 48 -1.55 -10.18 -20.22
N PRO A 49 -2.12 -11.22 -19.58
CA PRO A 49 -1.78 -11.52 -18.20
C PRO A 49 -0.27 -11.71 -18.12
N VAL A 50 0.37 -11.07 -17.14
CA VAL A 50 1.77 -11.37 -16.81
C VAL A 50 1.82 -12.87 -16.58
N GLY A 51 2.51 -13.58 -17.48
CA GLY A 51 2.65 -15.03 -17.41
C GLY A 51 3.21 -15.45 -16.05
N PRO A 52 3.11 -16.74 -15.70
CA PRO A 52 3.69 -17.23 -14.44
C PRO A 52 5.15 -16.75 -14.33
N ALA A 53 5.53 -16.29 -13.14
CA ALA A 53 6.90 -15.89 -12.86
C ALA A 53 7.85 -17.01 -13.30
N PRO A 54 8.97 -16.70 -13.97
CA PRO A 54 9.89 -17.73 -14.43
C PRO A 54 10.36 -18.59 -13.25
N GLU A 55 10.32 -19.91 -13.40
CA GLU A 55 10.93 -20.83 -12.44
C GLU A 55 12.46 -20.70 -12.57
N GLU A 56 13.13 -20.44 -11.44
CA GLU A 56 14.60 -20.32 -11.31
C GLU A 56 15.31 -21.68 -11.37
#